data_AF-A0AAN6LQF4-F1
#
_entry.id   AF-A0AAN6LQF4-F1
#
_cell.length_a   1.000
_cell.length_b   1.000
_cell.length_c   1.000
_cell.angle_alpha   90.00
_cell.angle_beta   90.00
_cell.angle_gamma   90.00
#
_symmetry.space_group_name_H-M   'P 1'
#
loop_
_entity.id
_entity.type
_entity.pdbx_description
1 polymer ?
#
loop_
_entity_poly.entity_id
_entity_poly.type
_entity_poly.pdbx_seq_one_letter_code
_entity_poly.pdbx_strand_id
1 'polypeptide(L)'
;MLLRQAHFTTIIVVCIPIIFALFVFVSYFHDGTLNVLPSHLSLRPSHEKPALHKGPSHSTTASPPAASQHTNIENEEAPPQHIGSPSTTTEPQSGNQQVANQQVFPANDFLPARPIDPTCAHLPDLSKVLLIIKTGASETYDRLPTQFMTMARCLPDFLTFSDMEESLMGYRVYDILQDTVKEAKDDNGDFNLYRRQQDCLVDQKSCQKWSNAGGEAWNLDKYKNVRQSDVSYRMRPNYEWYIHIDADTYVHWPNMIQMLSAFDPNKDHFFGSFEPSQYGDFNHGGSGYILSQSAMKKFQANSSVEHFDHAARSICCGDMLMTIAVKENIGLGNTNLFPSINGRKPFTLAFGPRQWCQPIATLHKLNSEEVASMWQFEQERIANATDGKPAPLLIRDLYYQWFAPRLVEKLEDWDNMYDDYLNNVEYYIDYEDKAKDWENFDDKKYVWHRKKPEDMKHPEEKKAHKSFDNCRKACEVLDECMQFRWQDDACAVSKNFRLGNPMEKKEKEKERWMSGWMVKKIQKWIDEQEECEVKFPTA
;
A
#
# COMPACT_ATOMS: atom_id res chain seq x y z
N MET A 1 48.42 -37.65 -20.71
CA MET A 1 47.44 -37.42 -19.63
C MET A 1 48.08 -37.19 -18.26
N LEU A 2 49.07 -37.99 -17.83
CA LEU A 2 49.58 -38.00 -16.44
C LEU A 2 49.92 -36.62 -15.80
N LEU A 3 50.54 -35.67 -16.51
CA LEU A 3 50.87 -34.36 -15.92
C LEU A 3 49.64 -33.54 -15.45
N ARG A 4 48.45 -33.71 -16.07
CA ARG A 4 47.26 -32.93 -15.67
C ARG A 4 46.66 -33.37 -14.33
N GLN A 5 46.90 -34.61 -13.87
CA GLN A 5 46.40 -35.07 -12.57
C GLN A 5 47.23 -34.51 -11.40
N ALA A 6 48.56 -34.45 -11.53
CA ALA A 6 49.45 -33.98 -10.46
C ALA A 6 49.15 -32.54 -9.99
N HIS A 7 48.86 -31.62 -10.93
CA HIS A 7 48.50 -30.25 -10.59
C HIS A 7 47.14 -30.16 -9.87
N PHE A 8 46.16 -30.99 -10.24
CA PHE A 8 44.83 -30.98 -9.62
C PHE A 8 44.87 -31.46 -8.16
N THR A 9 45.59 -32.55 -7.87
CA THR A 9 45.76 -33.06 -6.50
C THR A 9 46.47 -32.05 -5.60
N THR A 10 47.47 -31.35 -6.13
CA THR A 10 48.24 -30.34 -5.36
C THR A 10 47.36 -29.17 -4.90
N ILE A 11 46.50 -28.65 -5.77
CA ILE A 11 45.59 -27.54 -5.44
C ILE A 11 44.58 -27.94 -4.37
N ILE A 12 43.98 -29.14 -4.49
CA ILE A 12 42.95 -29.62 -3.55
C ILE A 12 43.53 -29.88 -2.16
N VAL A 13 44.71 -30.53 -2.08
CA VAL A 13 45.30 -30.96 -0.80
C VAL A 13 45.99 -29.81 -0.06
N VAL A 14 46.52 -28.80 -0.75
CA VAL A 14 47.29 -27.70 -0.12
C VAL A 14 46.47 -26.42 0.05
N CYS A 15 45.72 -25.98 -0.96
CA CYS A 15 45.07 -24.67 -0.91
C CYS A 15 43.80 -24.66 -0.05
N ILE A 16 43.00 -25.72 -0.09
CA ILE A 16 41.71 -25.77 0.63
C ILE A 16 41.90 -25.70 2.16
N PRO A 17 42.83 -26.45 2.79
CA PRO A 17 43.07 -26.33 4.23
C PRO A 17 43.57 -24.94 4.66
N ILE A 18 44.37 -24.26 3.82
CA ILE A 18 44.88 -22.91 4.10
C ILE A 18 43.74 -21.88 4.05
N ILE A 19 42.84 -21.98 3.07
CA ILE A 19 41.65 -21.12 2.98
C ILE A 19 40.72 -21.34 4.18
N PHE A 20 40.51 -22.60 4.59
CA PHE A 20 39.70 -22.93 5.77
C PHE A 20 40.33 -22.41 7.07
N ALA A 21 41.65 -22.56 7.22
CA ALA A 21 42.39 -22.02 8.37
C ALA A 21 42.28 -20.49 8.45
N LEU A 22 42.41 -19.77 7.32
CA LEU A 22 42.23 -18.32 7.25
C LEU A 22 40.80 -17.90 7.63
N PHE A 23 39.77 -18.61 7.15
CA PHE A 23 38.38 -18.33 7.54
C PHE A 23 38.15 -18.51 9.04
N VAL A 24 38.66 -19.60 9.64
CA VAL A 24 38.58 -19.82 11.09
C VAL A 24 39.34 -18.73 11.86
N PHE A 25 40.52 -18.30 11.37
CA PHE A 25 41.32 -17.26 12.03
C PHE A 25 40.64 -15.88 12.00
N VAL A 26 39.99 -15.50 10.90
CA VAL A 26 39.23 -14.25 10.80
C VAL A 26 38.02 -14.28 11.76
N SER A 27 37.28 -15.39 11.80
CA SER A 27 36.16 -15.56 12.73
C SER A 27 36.59 -15.49 14.21
N TYR A 28 37.76 -16.05 14.56
CA TYR A 28 38.27 -16.04 15.94
C TYR A 28 38.78 -14.67 16.43
N PHE A 29 38.96 -13.70 15.54
CA PHE A 29 39.45 -12.35 15.88
C PHE A 29 38.39 -11.26 15.78
N HIS A 30 37.12 -11.60 15.54
CA HIS A 30 36.00 -10.64 15.55
C HIS A 30 35.16 -10.64 16.84
N ASP A 31 35.35 -11.62 17.73
CA ASP A 31 34.66 -11.70 19.02
C ASP A 31 35.65 -11.42 20.17
N GLY A 32 36.02 -10.14 20.31
CA GLY A 32 37.10 -9.66 21.19
C GLY A 32 36.67 -8.49 22.06
N THR A 33 36.03 -8.78 23.20
CA THR A 33 35.48 -7.79 24.14
C THR A 33 36.53 -6.81 24.68
N LEU A 34 36.30 -5.49 24.54
CA LEU A 34 37.03 -4.47 25.29
C LEU A 34 36.14 -3.29 25.76
N ASN A 35 36.01 -3.21 27.09
CA ASN A 35 35.79 -2.00 27.90
C ASN A 35 34.54 -1.13 27.67
N VAL A 36 33.49 -1.43 28.43
CA VAL A 36 32.56 -0.42 28.95
C VAL A 36 33.24 0.39 30.06
N LEU A 37 33.20 1.72 29.98
CA LEU A 37 33.24 2.63 31.15
C LEU A 37 32.54 3.96 30.77
N PRO A 38 31.71 4.57 31.64
CA PRO A 38 30.89 5.72 31.27
C PRO A 38 31.56 7.07 31.54
N SER A 39 31.39 8.03 30.62
CA SER A 39 31.78 9.44 30.82
C SER A 39 30.55 10.33 30.99
N HIS A 40 30.18 10.61 32.24
CA HIS A 40 29.33 11.78 32.56
C HIS A 40 30.06 13.06 32.16
N LEU A 41 29.45 13.90 31.33
CA LEU A 41 29.75 15.34 31.31
C LEU A 41 28.55 16.12 30.76
N SER A 42 27.95 16.93 31.64
CA SER A 42 26.83 17.82 31.27
C SER A 42 27.37 19.18 30.87
N LEU A 43 27.00 19.65 29.68
CA LEU A 43 27.18 21.04 29.27
C LEU A 43 25.83 21.60 28.78
N ARG A 44 25.29 22.56 29.53
CA ARG A 44 24.13 23.35 29.13
C ARG A 44 24.58 24.57 28.32
N PRO A 45 23.89 24.94 27.24
CA PRO A 45 23.87 26.33 26.79
C PRO A 45 23.16 27.22 27.82
N SER A 46 23.72 28.39 28.08
CA SER A 46 23.12 29.42 28.94
C SER A 46 22.27 30.39 28.12
N HIS A 47 21.04 30.68 28.57
CA HIS A 47 20.28 31.84 28.09
C HIS A 47 19.97 32.78 29.26
N GLU A 48 20.30 34.06 29.08
CA GLU A 48 20.05 35.14 30.02
C GLU A 48 18.59 35.64 29.98
N LYS A 49 18.19 36.38 31.02
CA LYS A 49 16.92 37.13 31.09
C LYS A 49 17.17 38.55 31.58
N PRO A 50 16.43 39.53 31.05
CA PRO A 50 15.81 40.60 31.85
C PRO A 50 14.35 40.21 32.17
N ALA A 51 13.90 40.23 33.43
CA ALA A 51 13.47 41.41 34.19
C ALA A 51 12.16 42.03 33.62
N LEU A 52 10.95 41.58 34.03
CA LEU A 52 10.28 41.73 35.34
C LEU A 52 9.50 43.06 35.48
N HIS A 53 8.17 43.00 35.58
CA HIS A 53 7.35 43.99 36.31
C HIS A 53 6.17 43.30 37.03
N LYS A 54 5.45 44.05 37.89
CA LYS A 54 4.71 43.53 39.07
C LYS A 54 3.23 43.17 38.81
N GLY A 55 2.67 42.29 39.67
CA GLY A 55 1.22 42.04 39.85
C GLY A 55 0.48 43.18 40.61
N PRO A 56 -0.77 42.99 41.08
CA PRO A 56 -1.14 41.99 42.12
C PRO A 56 -2.55 41.33 41.94
N SER A 57 -3.18 40.64 42.92
CA SER A 57 -2.78 39.40 43.64
C SER A 57 -3.87 38.89 44.65
N HIS A 58 -4.43 37.68 44.47
CA HIS A 58 -5.25 36.92 45.46
C HIS A 58 -5.23 35.42 45.07
N SER A 59 -4.95 34.37 45.89
CA SER A 59 -5.30 34.00 47.29
C SER A 59 -6.75 33.48 47.42
N THR A 60 -7.08 32.26 47.89
CA THR A 60 -6.31 31.15 48.51
C THR A 60 -6.76 29.78 47.89
N THR A 61 -6.57 28.53 48.37
CA THR A 61 -6.25 27.94 49.71
C THR A 61 -5.56 26.55 49.60
N ALA A 62 -5.50 25.79 50.70
CA ALA A 62 -4.66 24.62 50.96
C ALA A 62 -5.29 23.22 50.71
N SER A 63 -4.47 22.18 50.89
CA SER A 63 -4.77 20.73 50.98
C SER A 63 -4.09 20.15 52.25
N PRO A 64 -3.73 18.86 52.41
CA PRO A 64 -4.33 17.54 52.07
C PRO A 64 -4.47 16.71 53.40
N PRO A 65 -3.86 15.51 53.63
CA PRO A 65 -3.80 14.22 52.89
C PRO A 65 -4.22 12.96 53.72
N ALA A 66 -4.38 11.81 53.06
CA ALA A 66 -3.96 10.48 53.55
C ALA A 66 -4.03 9.41 52.42
N ALA A 67 -3.40 8.23 52.49
CA ALA A 67 -1.97 7.88 52.64
C ALA A 67 -1.82 6.33 52.65
N SER A 68 -0.63 5.82 52.30
CA SER A 68 -0.19 4.39 52.41
C SER A 68 -0.85 3.34 51.49
N GLN A 69 -0.30 2.13 51.30
CA GLN A 69 1.05 1.75 50.79
C GLN A 69 1.16 0.22 50.62
N HIS A 70 1.95 -0.25 49.63
CA HIS A 70 2.49 -1.64 49.50
C HIS A 70 1.43 -2.77 49.31
N THR A 71 1.72 -3.98 48.79
CA THR A 71 2.98 -4.60 48.27
C THR A 71 2.64 -5.62 47.16
N ASN A 72 3.63 -6.04 46.35
CA ASN A 72 3.53 -7.19 45.45
C ASN A 72 3.50 -8.53 46.23
N ILE A 73 3.00 -9.60 45.58
CA ILE A 73 3.59 -10.96 45.56
C ILE A 73 2.85 -11.81 44.51
N GLU A 74 3.58 -12.68 43.81
CA GLU A 74 3.07 -13.63 42.83
C GLU A 74 2.65 -14.95 43.50
N ASN A 75 1.79 -15.76 42.84
CA ASN A 75 1.87 -17.22 42.86
C ASN A 75 0.90 -17.84 41.83
N GLU A 76 1.31 -18.96 41.24
CA GLU A 76 0.51 -19.80 40.36
C GLU A 76 -0.31 -20.83 41.19
N GLU A 77 -1.51 -21.20 40.73
CA GLU A 77 -1.98 -22.58 40.84
C GLU A 77 -3.12 -22.87 39.84
N ALA A 78 -3.31 -24.15 39.51
CA ALA A 78 -4.20 -24.61 38.43
C ALA A 78 -5.20 -25.71 38.94
N PRO A 79 -5.96 -26.45 38.10
CA PRO A 79 -7.42 -26.46 38.21
C PRO A 79 -8.03 -27.74 38.82
N PRO A 80 -9.32 -27.69 39.23
CA PRO A 80 -10.14 -28.88 39.48
C PRO A 80 -10.94 -29.33 38.23
N GLN A 81 -11.30 -30.61 38.18
CA GLN A 81 -11.97 -31.28 37.04
C GLN A 81 -13.46 -31.63 37.30
N HIS A 82 -14.19 -31.84 36.20
CA HIS A 82 -15.36 -32.72 35.99
C HIS A 82 -16.39 -32.99 37.11
N ILE A 83 -17.66 -32.69 36.80
CA ILE A 83 -18.84 -33.50 37.18
C ILE A 83 -19.64 -33.81 35.89
N GLY A 84 -20.31 -34.96 35.82
CA GLY A 84 -20.80 -35.58 34.58
C GLY A 84 -22.30 -35.47 34.24
N SER A 85 -22.69 -36.22 33.20
CA SER A 85 -23.97 -36.21 32.48
C SER A 85 -25.18 -36.79 33.25
N PRO A 86 -26.38 -36.76 32.64
CA PRO A 86 -26.87 -38.02 32.06
C PRO A 86 -27.42 -37.91 30.62
N SER A 87 -27.57 -39.06 29.95
CA SER A 87 -27.98 -39.20 28.54
C SER A 87 -29.45 -39.64 28.36
N THR A 88 -29.98 -39.60 27.13
CA THR A 88 -31.27 -40.23 26.75
C THR A 88 -31.22 -40.72 25.29
N THR A 89 -32.02 -41.73 24.93
CA THR A 89 -32.12 -42.33 23.58
C THR A 89 -33.59 -42.66 23.27
N THR A 90 -34.05 -43.06 22.07
CA THR A 90 -33.37 -43.40 20.80
C THR A 90 -34.17 -42.74 19.63
N GLU A 91 -34.46 -43.21 18.40
CA GLU A 91 -34.25 -44.41 17.54
C GLU A 91 -34.16 -43.93 16.06
N PRO A 92 -33.88 -44.77 15.03
CA PRO A 92 -33.32 -44.31 13.76
C PRO A 92 -34.31 -44.13 12.59
N GLN A 93 -33.91 -43.34 11.59
CA GLN A 93 -34.37 -43.46 10.19
C GLN A 93 -33.19 -43.36 9.21
N SER A 94 -33.40 -43.85 7.99
CA SER A 94 -32.33 -44.16 7.03
C SER A 94 -32.37 -43.33 5.76
N GLY A 95 -31.20 -42.97 5.24
CA GLY A 95 -30.96 -43.00 3.80
C GLY A 95 -30.47 -41.71 3.12
N ASN A 96 -29.45 -41.92 2.29
CA ASN A 96 -29.01 -41.13 1.13
C ASN A 96 -28.14 -39.87 1.32
N GLN A 97 -27.10 -39.87 0.47
CA GLN A 97 -26.29 -38.76 -0.03
C GLN A 97 -25.51 -37.94 1.01
N GLN A 98 -24.25 -38.37 1.18
CA GLN A 98 -23.16 -37.48 1.59
C GLN A 98 -22.96 -36.38 0.54
N VAL A 99 -23.65 -35.24 0.72
CA VAL A 99 -23.16 -33.97 0.17
C VAL A 99 -21.87 -33.64 0.91
N ALA A 100 -20.79 -33.34 0.18
CA ALA A 100 -19.52 -32.98 0.80
C ALA A 100 -19.72 -31.74 1.71
N ASN A 101 -19.19 -31.82 2.93
CA ASN A 101 -19.43 -30.82 3.97
C ASN A 101 -18.62 -29.53 3.71
N GLN A 102 -18.99 -28.78 2.66
CA GLN A 102 -18.44 -27.45 2.38
C GLN A 102 -18.73 -26.54 3.57
N GLN A 103 -17.68 -26.17 4.30
CA GLN A 103 -17.78 -25.22 5.40
C GLN A 103 -18.11 -23.84 4.82
N VAL A 104 -19.41 -23.52 4.80
CA VAL A 104 -19.86 -22.13 4.72
C VAL A 104 -19.37 -21.47 6.00
N PHE A 105 -18.40 -20.56 5.89
CA PHE A 105 -17.90 -19.80 7.03
C PHE A 105 -19.11 -19.13 7.74
N PRO A 106 -19.32 -19.36 9.05
CA PRO A 106 -20.38 -18.68 9.77
C PRO A 106 -20.14 -17.16 9.72
N ALA A 107 -21.23 -16.39 9.76
CA ALA A 107 -21.17 -14.96 9.58
C ALA A 107 -20.56 -14.26 10.81
N ASN A 108 -20.60 -12.93 10.84
CA ASN A 108 -20.27 -12.16 12.04
C ASN A 108 -21.41 -12.29 13.08
N ASP A 109 -21.71 -13.51 13.54
CA ASP A 109 -22.87 -13.86 14.37
C ASP A 109 -22.89 -13.14 15.74
N PHE A 110 -21.76 -12.54 16.13
CA PHE A 110 -21.59 -11.73 17.34
C PHE A 110 -21.82 -10.23 17.14
N LEU A 111 -21.87 -9.73 15.89
CA LEU A 111 -22.23 -8.35 15.60
C LEU A 111 -23.74 -8.27 15.30
N PRO A 112 -24.54 -7.56 16.11
CA PRO A 112 -25.93 -7.32 15.76
C PRO A 112 -26.02 -6.56 14.44
N ALA A 113 -27.08 -6.81 13.66
CA ALA A 113 -27.32 -6.12 12.39
C ALA A 113 -27.21 -4.61 12.59
N ARG A 114 -26.17 -4.00 12.02
CA ARG A 114 -25.76 -2.64 12.39
C ARG A 114 -26.82 -1.65 11.93
N PRO A 115 -27.36 -0.79 12.82
CA PRO A 115 -28.03 0.41 12.39
C PRO A 115 -27.07 1.22 11.49
N ILE A 116 -27.57 1.76 10.39
CA ILE A 116 -26.77 2.67 9.54
C ILE A 116 -26.32 3.82 10.44
N ASP A 117 -25.00 4.05 10.51
CA ASP A 117 -24.43 5.09 11.34
C ASP A 117 -25.02 6.46 10.94
N PRO A 118 -25.59 7.25 11.87
CA PRO A 118 -26.09 8.58 11.57
C PRO A 118 -25.06 9.49 10.90
N THR A 119 -23.75 9.29 11.11
CA THR A 119 -22.73 10.07 10.38
C THR A 119 -22.73 9.76 8.88
N CYS A 120 -23.10 8.54 8.48
CA CYS A 120 -23.11 8.07 7.09
C CYS A 120 -24.42 8.36 6.34
N ALA A 121 -25.45 8.91 7.00
CA ALA A 121 -26.80 9.07 6.45
C ALA A 121 -26.92 10.05 5.25
N HIS A 122 -25.83 10.73 4.89
CA HIS A 122 -25.73 11.61 3.71
C HIS A 122 -25.24 10.88 2.45
N LEU A 123 -24.71 9.65 2.57
CA LEU A 123 -24.13 8.89 1.47
C LEU A 123 -25.22 8.34 0.53
N PRO A 124 -24.85 7.97 -0.73
CA PRO A 124 -25.73 7.17 -1.59
C PRO A 124 -26.04 5.79 -0.98
N ASP A 125 -27.02 5.09 -1.55
CA ASP A 125 -27.34 3.72 -1.13
C ASP A 125 -26.16 2.76 -1.39
N LEU A 126 -25.54 2.28 -0.32
CA LEU A 126 -24.45 1.31 -0.36
C LEU A 126 -24.94 -0.15 -0.20
N SER A 127 -26.25 -0.39 -0.05
CA SER A 127 -26.79 -1.75 0.18
C SER A 127 -26.60 -2.70 -1.02
N LYS A 128 -26.17 -2.17 -2.17
CA LYS A 128 -25.91 -2.91 -3.42
C LYS A 128 -24.43 -3.19 -3.67
N VAL A 129 -23.54 -2.70 -2.81
CA VAL A 129 -22.10 -2.91 -2.89
C VAL A 129 -21.64 -3.89 -1.81
N LEU A 130 -20.88 -4.91 -2.20
CA LEU A 130 -20.00 -5.64 -1.29
C LEU A 130 -18.59 -5.06 -1.40
N LEU A 131 -18.01 -4.67 -0.26
CA LEU A 131 -16.58 -4.39 -0.15
C LEU A 131 -15.84 -5.65 0.31
N ILE A 132 -14.73 -5.94 -0.37
CA ILE A 132 -13.81 -7.03 -0.07
C ILE A 132 -12.44 -6.40 0.24
N ILE A 133 -12.06 -6.39 1.51
CA ILE A 133 -10.79 -5.82 1.98
C ILE A 133 -9.76 -6.94 2.12
N LYS A 134 -8.61 -6.82 1.45
CA LYS A 134 -7.48 -7.76 1.57
C LYS A 134 -6.39 -7.19 2.47
N THR A 135 -5.81 -8.03 3.33
CA THR A 135 -4.63 -7.70 4.14
C THR A 135 -3.72 -8.93 4.32
N GLY A 136 -2.70 -8.82 5.16
CA GLY A 136 -1.96 -9.95 5.74
C GLY A 136 -1.82 -9.74 7.25
N ALA A 137 -1.66 -10.82 8.03
CA ALA A 137 -1.72 -10.79 9.48
C ALA A 137 -0.63 -9.90 10.13
N SER A 138 0.50 -9.76 9.43
CA SER A 138 1.58 -8.82 9.81
C SER A 138 1.23 -7.34 9.68
N GLU A 139 0.16 -6.97 8.96
CA GLU A 139 -0.35 -5.60 8.82
C GLU A 139 -1.77 -5.39 9.38
N THR A 140 -2.53 -6.45 9.71
CA THR A 140 -3.91 -6.42 10.22
C THR A 140 -4.19 -5.24 11.17
N TYR A 141 -3.39 -5.12 12.24
CA TYR A 141 -3.58 -4.12 13.30
C TYR A 141 -3.10 -2.71 12.92
N ASP A 142 -2.18 -2.57 11.95
CA ASP A 142 -1.69 -1.25 11.51
C ASP A 142 -2.62 -0.60 10.45
N ARG A 143 -3.50 -1.39 9.81
CA ARG A 143 -4.36 -0.97 8.69
C ARG A 143 -5.86 -1.06 8.97
N LEU A 144 -6.38 -2.23 9.33
CA LEU A 144 -7.82 -2.49 9.37
C LEU A 144 -8.62 -1.65 10.38
N PRO A 145 -8.12 -1.34 11.61
CA PRO A 145 -8.89 -0.54 12.57
C PRO A 145 -9.34 0.81 12.00
N THR A 146 -8.46 1.48 11.24
CA THR A 146 -8.75 2.79 10.64
C THR A 146 -9.81 2.66 9.54
N GLN A 147 -9.75 1.61 8.72
CA GLN A 147 -10.77 1.35 7.70
C GLN A 147 -12.14 1.10 8.33
N PHE A 148 -12.20 0.29 9.40
CA PHE A 148 -13.43 -0.02 10.14
C PHE A 148 -14.02 1.20 10.86
N MET A 149 -13.19 2.16 11.29
CA MET A 149 -13.62 3.43 11.90
C MET A 149 -13.97 4.52 10.88
N THR A 150 -13.63 4.36 9.60
CA THR A 150 -13.84 5.34 8.53
C THR A 150 -14.75 4.76 7.43
N MET A 151 -14.29 4.64 6.18
CA MET A 151 -15.15 4.37 5.03
C MET A 151 -15.90 3.03 5.10
N ALA A 152 -15.38 2.00 5.78
CA ALA A 152 -16.07 0.73 5.91
C ALA A 152 -17.19 0.73 6.96
N ARG A 153 -17.23 1.73 7.86
CA ARG A 153 -18.30 1.87 8.89
C ARG A 153 -19.69 2.08 8.27
N CYS A 154 -19.72 2.69 7.08
CA CYS A 154 -20.95 3.08 6.39
C CYS A 154 -21.59 1.93 5.61
N LEU A 155 -20.91 0.80 5.46
CA LEU A 155 -21.43 -0.37 4.78
C LEU A 155 -22.29 -1.21 5.73
N PRO A 156 -23.43 -1.77 5.26
CA PRO A 156 -24.22 -2.70 6.07
C PRO A 156 -23.49 -4.02 6.30
N ASP A 157 -22.59 -4.41 5.39
CA ASP A 157 -21.82 -5.66 5.39
C ASP A 157 -20.56 -5.49 4.54
N PHE A 158 -19.49 -6.20 4.91
CA PHE A 158 -18.25 -6.28 4.14
C PHE A 158 -17.47 -7.53 4.55
N LEU A 159 -16.57 -7.99 3.68
CA LEU A 159 -15.68 -9.12 3.96
C LEU A 159 -14.23 -8.65 4.11
N THR A 160 -13.45 -9.34 4.93
CA THR A 160 -12.04 -9.03 5.15
C THR A 160 -11.23 -10.32 5.16
N PHE A 161 -10.24 -10.42 4.27
CA PHE A 161 -9.45 -11.62 4.05
C PHE A 161 -7.97 -11.38 4.34
N SER A 162 -7.34 -12.38 4.98
CA SER A 162 -5.94 -12.36 5.40
C SER A 162 -5.29 -13.74 5.19
N ASP A 163 -4.02 -13.84 5.53
CA ASP A 163 -3.22 -15.07 5.58
C ASP A 163 -3.13 -15.67 7.00
N MET A 164 -4.08 -15.30 7.87
CA MET A 164 -4.37 -15.89 9.16
C MET A 164 -5.84 -15.60 9.55
N GLU A 165 -6.45 -16.47 10.36
CA GLU A 165 -7.80 -16.26 10.91
C GLU A 165 -7.71 -15.40 12.18
N GLU A 166 -8.37 -14.24 12.18
CA GLU A 166 -8.32 -13.28 13.29
C GLU A 166 -9.72 -12.72 13.62
N SER A 167 -9.91 -12.29 14.87
CA SER A 167 -11.05 -11.44 15.24
C SER A 167 -10.56 -10.08 15.74
N LEU A 168 -10.88 -9.04 14.97
CA LEU A 168 -10.46 -7.67 15.24
C LEU A 168 -11.70 -6.82 15.58
N MET A 169 -11.79 -6.35 16.82
CA MET A 169 -12.90 -5.51 17.30
C MET A 169 -14.31 -6.14 17.10
N GLY A 170 -14.40 -7.48 17.09
CA GLY A 170 -15.64 -8.23 16.83
C GLY A 170 -15.93 -8.49 15.34
N TYR A 171 -15.10 -7.98 14.43
CA TYR A 171 -15.14 -8.31 13.01
C TYR A 171 -14.27 -9.53 12.76
N ARG A 172 -14.75 -10.47 11.94
CA ARG A 172 -13.95 -11.62 11.50
C ARG A 172 -13.08 -11.26 10.30
N VAL A 173 -11.81 -11.66 10.37
CA VAL A 173 -10.80 -11.57 9.31
C VAL A 173 -10.47 -13.01 8.92
N TYR A 174 -10.99 -13.45 7.78
CA TYR A 174 -10.94 -14.86 7.37
C TYR A 174 -9.55 -15.23 6.84
N ASP A 175 -9.02 -16.38 7.29
CA ASP A 175 -7.90 -17.02 6.60
C ASP A 175 -8.36 -17.47 5.22
N ILE A 176 -7.79 -16.89 4.17
CA ILE A 176 -8.12 -17.28 2.79
C ILE A 176 -7.17 -18.36 2.25
N LEU A 177 -6.11 -18.71 2.97
CA LEU A 177 -5.05 -19.63 2.53
C LEU A 177 -5.07 -20.99 3.24
N GLN A 178 -5.88 -21.15 4.30
CA GLN A 178 -6.15 -22.45 4.94
C GLN A 178 -6.49 -23.56 3.91
N ASP A 179 -7.30 -23.23 2.89
CA ASP A 179 -7.84 -24.17 1.90
C ASP A 179 -7.05 -24.22 0.57
N THR A 180 -5.93 -23.49 0.45
CA THR A 180 -5.01 -23.61 -0.70
C THR A 180 -4.51 -25.05 -0.84
N VAL A 181 -4.41 -25.58 -2.07
CA VAL A 181 -3.99 -26.98 -2.29
C VAL A 181 -2.59 -27.27 -1.73
N LYS A 182 -2.37 -28.49 -1.24
CA LYS A 182 -1.09 -28.90 -0.62
C LYS A 182 0.07 -28.76 -1.59
N GLU A 183 -0.16 -29.13 -2.83
CA GLU A 183 0.76 -29.04 -3.96
C GLU A 183 1.18 -27.59 -4.31
N ALA A 184 0.53 -26.58 -3.73
CA ALA A 184 0.93 -25.17 -3.80
C ALA A 184 1.57 -24.65 -2.50
N LYS A 185 1.30 -25.24 -1.34
CA LYS A 185 1.85 -24.86 -0.02
C LYS A 185 3.12 -25.61 0.38
N ASP A 186 3.15 -26.91 0.08
CA ASP A 186 4.19 -27.84 0.46
C ASP A 186 5.44 -27.64 -0.42
N ASP A 187 6.62 -27.71 0.21
CA ASP A 187 7.92 -27.35 -0.35
C ASP A 187 7.95 -26.00 -1.13
N ASN A 188 7.06 -25.08 -0.77
CA ASN A 188 7.01 -23.74 -1.36
C ASN A 188 7.47 -22.66 -0.36
N GLY A 189 8.54 -21.93 -0.72
CA GLY A 189 9.10 -20.85 0.10
C GLY A 189 8.14 -19.66 0.29
N ASP A 190 7.19 -19.44 -0.62
CA ASP A 190 6.20 -18.36 -0.52
C ASP A 190 5.36 -18.48 0.78
N PHE A 191 5.11 -19.71 1.23
CA PHE A 191 4.34 -20.01 2.45
C PHE A 191 5.19 -20.01 3.74
N ASN A 192 6.45 -19.54 3.70
CA ASN A 192 7.29 -19.42 4.89
C ASN A 192 6.74 -18.41 5.90
N LEU A 193 6.22 -17.26 5.43
CA LEU A 193 5.53 -16.31 6.29
C LEU A 193 4.26 -16.93 6.87
N TYR A 194 3.40 -17.53 6.04
CA TYR A 194 2.15 -18.18 6.48
C TYR A 194 2.40 -19.15 7.64
N ARG A 195 3.31 -20.11 7.48
CA ARG A 195 3.67 -21.07 8.54
C ARG A 195 4.14 -20.36 9.81
N ARG A 196 5.06 -19.41 9.68
CA ARG A 196 5.61 -18.63 10.80
C ARG A 196 4.57 -17.73 11.50
N GLN A 197 3.51 -17.30 10.80
CA GLN A 197 2.39 -16.58 11.41
C GLN A 197 1.52 -17.54 12.24
N GLN A 198 1.21 -18.73 11.70
CA GLN A 198 0.37 -19.74 12.38
C GLN A 198 1.08 -20.35 13.60
N ASP A 199 2.42 -20.48 13.55
CA ASP A 199 3.27 -20.93 14.68
C ASP A 199 3.53 -19.81 15.74
N CYS A 200 3.02 -18.58 15.53
CA CYS A 200 3.29 -17.44 16.40
C CYS A 200 2.46 -17.49 17.69
N LEU A 201 3.13 -17.58 18.85
CA LEU A 201 2.49 -17.64 20.18
C LEU A 201 2.25 -16.26 20.82
N VAL A 202 2.53 -15.17 20.11
CA VAL A 202 2.44 -13.77 20.58
C VAL A 202 1.85 -12.88 19.46
N ASP A 203 2.03 -11.56 19.52
CA ASP A 203 1.62 -10.69 18.42
C ASP A 203 2.50 -10.86 17.17
N GLN A 204 1.92 -10.72 15.99
CA GLN A 204 2.64 -10.92 14.73
C GLN A 204 3.80 -9.92 14.55
N LYS A 205 3.68 -8.70 15.07
CA LYS A 205 4.72 -7.66 14.93
C LYS A 205 5.99 -8.04 15.69
N SER A 206 5.86 -8.70 16.84
CA SER A 206 6.95 -9.35 17.57
C SER A 206 7.53 -10.57 16.83
N CYS A 207 6.68 -11.48 16.32
CA CYS A 207 7.14 -12.66 15.59
C CYS A 207 7.86 -12.33 14.26
N GLN A 208 7.40 -11.31 13.54
CA GLN A 208 7.98 -10.92 12.25
C GLN A 208 9.19 -9.98 12.36
N LYS A 209 9.52 -9.48 13.56
CA LYS A 209 10.57 -8.47 13.84
C LYS A 209 11.94 -8.74 13.21
N TRP A 210 12.33 -10.00 13.06
CA TRP A 210 13.64 -10.43 12.56
C TRP A 210 13.56 -11.11 11.17
N SER A 211 12.47 -10.90 10.45
CA SER A 211 12.20 -11.53 9.14
C SER A 211 12.10 -10.51 8.00
N ASN A 212 12.13 -10.97 6.75
CA ASN A 212 11.88 -10.11 5.59
C ASN A 212 10.37 -10.01 5.30
N ALA A 213 9.61 -9.62 6.33
CA ALA A 213 8.15 -9.72 6.35
C ALA A 213 7.48 -9.13 5.10
N GLY A 214 7.89 -7.94 4.65
CA GLY A 214 7.32 -7.31 3.45
C GLY A 214 7.61 -8.06 2.14
N GLY A 215 8.80 -8.64 1.99
CA GLY A 215 9.16 -9.44 0.80
C GLY A 215 8.47 -10.80 0.80
N GLU A 216 8.40 -11.45 1.96
CA GLU A 216 7.67 -12.73 2.11
C GLU A 216 6.15 -12.53 1.98
N ALA A 217 5.59 -11.43 2.49
CA ALA A 217 4.18 -11.09 2.36
C ALA A 217 3.78 -10.84 0.91
N TRP A 218 4.59 -10.13 0.12
CA TRP A 218 4.33 -9.94 -1.31
C TRP A 218 4.27 -11.28 -2.06
N ASN A 219 5.20 -12.19 -1.76
CA ASN A 219 5.22 -13.53 -2.35
C ASN A 219 4.05 -14.40 -1.90
N LEU A 220 3.52 -14.19 -0.69
CA LEU A 220 2.35 -14.92 -0.16
C LEU A 220 1.01 -14.36 -0.67
N ASP A 221 0.92 -13.04 -0.88
CA ASP A 221 -0.32 -12.34 -1.19
C ASP A 221 -0.95 -12.77 -2.53
N LYS A 222 -0.12 -13.16 -3.49
CA LYS A 222 -0.56 -13.61 -4.83
C LYS A 222 -1.55 -14.78 -4.83
N TYR A 223 -1.58 -15.59 -3.77
CA TYR A 223 -2.52 -16.71 -3.61
C TYR A 223 -3.94 -16.30 -3.20
N LYS A 224 -4.14 -15.05 -2.74
CA LYS A 224 -5.41 -14.61 -2.14
C LYS A 224 -6.48 -14.22 -3.17
N ASN A 225 -6.11 -13.51 -4.24
CA ASN A 225 -7.06 -12.72 -5.03
C ASN A 225 -8.12 -13.54 -5.80
N VAL A 226 -7.73 -14.68 -6.39
CA VAL A 226 -8.69 -15.58 -7.05
C VAL A 226 -9.63 -16.23 -6.02
N ARG A 227 -9.04 -16.74 -4.93
CA ARG A 227 -9.73 -17.49 -3.88
C ARG A 227 -10.69 -16.62 -3.07
N GLN A 228 -10.30 -15.39 -2.70
CA GLN A 228 -11.21 -14.43 -2.04
C GLN A 228 -12.41 -14.07 -2.92
N SER A 229 -12.24 -14.06 -4.25
CA SER A 229 -13.31 -13.68 -5.19
C SER A 229 -14.36 -14.80 -5.33
N ASP A 230 -13.93 -16.06 -5.42
CA ASP A 230 -14.81 -17.23 -5.33
C ASP A 230 -15.55 -17.30 -3.97
N VAL A 231 -14.80 -17.19 -2.87
CA VAL A 231 -15.35 -17.25 -1.50
C VAL A 231 -16.35 -16.11 -1.26
N SER A 232 -16.05 -14.89 -1.71
CA SER A 232 -16.95 -13.73 -1.55
C SER A 232 -18.29 -13.95 -2.22
N TYR A 233 -18.32 -14.44 -3.47
CA TYR A 233 -19.59 -14.71 -4.14
C TYR A 233 -20.35 -15.86 -3.47
N ARG A 234 -19.68 -16.93 -3.04
CA ARG A 234 -20.33 -18.02 -2.29
C ARG A 234 -20.92 -17.56 -0.95
N MET A 235 -20.25 -16.65 -0.25
CA MET A 235 -20.72 -16.10 1.04
C MET A 235 -21.81 -15.03 0.89
N ARG A 236 -21.84 -14.31 -0.25
CA ARG A 236 -22.65 -13.09 -0.46
C ARG A 236 -23.06 -12.90 -1.94
N PRO A 237 -23.85 -13.80 -2.55
CA PRO A 237 -24.11 -13.81 -4.00
C PRO A 237 -25.07 -12.71 -4.53
N ASN A 238 -25.63 -11.88 -3.65
CA ASN A 238 -26.78 -11.02 -3.93
C ASN A 238 -26.45 -9.52 -4.08
N TYR A 239 -25.17 -9.13 -4.05
CA TYR A 239 -24.76 -7.75 -4.33
C TYR A 239 -24.67 -7.50 -5.84
N GLU A 240 -24.78 -6.23 -6.24
CA GLU A 240 -24.72 -5.79 -7.64
C GLU A 240 -23.27 -5.50 -8.07
N TRP A 241 -22.45 -5.02 -7.14
CA TRP A 241 -21.05 -4.69 -7.34
C TRP A 241 -20.17 -5.28 -6.24
N TYR A 242 -19.05 -5.87 -6.64
CA TYR A 242 -18.06 -6.50 -5.75
C TYR A 242 -16.76 -5.72 -5.91
N ILE A 243 -16.45 -4.90 -4.92
CA ILE A 243 -15.31 -3.97 -4.93
C ILE A 243 -14.20 -4.58 -4.07
N HIS A 244 -13.11 -4.97 -4.71
CA HIS A 244 -11.92 -5.49 -4.05
C HIS A 244 -10.90 -4.38 -3.86
N ILE A 245 -10.32 -4.28 -2.65
CA ILE A 245 -9.26 -3.32 -2.31
C ILE A 245 -8.20 -3.95 -1.41
N ASP A 246 -7.01 -3.33 -1.35
CA ASP A 246 -6.06 -3.54 -0.27
C ASP A 246 -6.43 -2.72 0.97
N ALA A 247 -6.00 -3.15 2.15
CA ALA A 247 -6.28 -2.46 3.42
C ALA A 247 -5.61 -1.07 3.56
N ASP A 248 -4.73 -0.68 2.63
CA ASP A 248 -4.11 0.65 2.52
C ASP A 248 -4.72 1.52 1.38
N THR A 249 -5.87 1.10 0.88
CA THR A 249 -6.67 1.80 -0.15
C THR A 249 -7.89 2.48 0.49
N TYR A 250 -8.19 3.69 0.04
CA TYR A 250 -9.31 4.49 0.51
C TYR A 250 -10.37 4.63 -0.59
N VAL A 251 -11.66 4.55 -0.22
CA VAL A 251 -12.80 4.62 -1.15
C VAL A 251 -13.67 5.85 -0.85
N HIS A 252 -13.79 6.77 -1.80
CA HIS A 252 -14.70 7.93 -1.72
C HIS A 252 -16.08 7.53 -2.26
N TRP A 253 -16.96 7.08 -1.36
CA TRP A 253 -18.25 6.47 -1.70
C TRP A 253 -19.14 7.28 -2.65
N PRO A 254 -19.32 8.61 -2.50
CA PRO A 254 -20.19 9.38 -3.40
C PRO A 254 -19.75 9.30 -4.87
N ASN A 255 -18.45 9.38 -5.15
CA ASN A 255 -17.92 9.26 -6.51
C ASN A 255 -17.94 7.81 -7.00
N MET A 256 -17.69 6.82 -6.12
CA MET A 256 -17.74 5.41 -6.49
C MET A 256 -19.13 5.02 -7.00
N ILE A 257 -20.19 5.37 -6.26
CA ILE A 257 -21.57 5.08 -6.68
C ILE A 257 -21.97 5.90 -7.91
N GLN A 258 -21.58 7.19 -7.97
CA GLN A 258 -21.87 8.03 -9.14
C GLN A 258 -21.19 7.49 -10.42
N MET A 259 -19.97 6.97 -10.32
CA MET A 259 -19.26 6.30 -11.42
C MET A 259 -19.96 5.00 -11.85
N LEU A 260 -20.30 4.13 -10.89
CA LEU A 260 -20.93 2.84 -11.20
C LEU A 260 -22.37 3.00 -11.73
N SER A 261 -23.06 4.09 -11.40
CA SER A 261 -24.45 4.33 -11.86
C SER A 261 -24.63 4.45 -13.38
N ALA A 262 -23.55 4.62 -14.15
CA ALA A 262 -23.57 4.59 -15.61
C ALA A 262 -23.68 3.17 -16.21
N PHE A 263 -23.42 2.13 -15.42
CA PHE A 263 -23.25 0.75 -15.89
C PHE A 263 -24.34 -0.19 -15.36
N ASP A 264 -24.59 -1.30 -16.08
CA ASP A 264 -25.64 -2.28 -15.72
C ASP A 264 -25.00 -3.50 -15.03
N PRO A 265 -25.24 -3.74 -13.72
CA PRO A 265 -24.61 -4.85 -12.98
C PRO A 265 -25.04 -6.25 -13.47
N ASN A 266 -26.05 -6.34 -14.35
CA ASN A 266 -26.46 -7.58 -15.02
C ASN A 266 -25.65 -7.89 -16.29
N LYS A 267 -24.82 -6.95 -16.76
CA LYS A 267 -23.82 -7.15 -17.82
C LYS A 267 -22.47 -7.50 -17.21
N ASP A 268 -21.57 -8.05 -18.03
CA ASP A 268 -20.25 -8.46 -17.60
C ASP A 268 -19.30 -7.26 -17.58
N HIS A 269 -18.87 -6.86 -16.39
CA HIS A 269 -17.97 -5.74 -16.19
C HIS A 269 -16.84 -6.12 -15.23
N PHE A 270 -15.61 -5.76 -15.59
CA PHE A 270 -14.41 -5.93 -14.76
C PHE A 270 -13.54 -4.66 -14.84
N PHE A 271 -13.74 -3.75 -13.89
CA PHE A 271 -13.12 -2.43 -13.86
C PHE A 271 -11.87 -2.40 -12.97
N GLY A 272 -10.93 -1.51 -13.28
CA GLY A 272 -9.78 -1.19 -12.44
C GLY A 272 -8.91 -0.07 -13.02
N SER A 273 -7.76 0.18 -12.41
CA SER A 273 -6.68 0.97 -13.02
C SER A 273 -5.71 0.02 -13.71
N PHE A 274 -5.36 0.29 -14.97
CA PHE A 274 -4.43 -0.58 -15.70
C PHE A 274 -2.97 -0.38 -15.27
N GLU A 275 -2.24 -1.47 -15.08
CA GLU A 275 -0.77 -1.55 -15.11
C GLU A 275 -0.35 -2.59 -16.18
N PRO A 276 0.78 -2.39 -16.90
CA PRO A 276 1.16 -3.23 -18.03
C PRO A 276 1.90 -4.52 -17.60
N SER A 277 1.69 -5.62 -18.32
CA SER A 277 2.43 -6.88 -18.11
C SER A 277 2.71 -7.67 -19.39
N GLN A 278 3.52 -8.73 -19.27
CA GLN A 278 3.77 -9.71 -20.34
C GLN A 278 2.52 -10.49 -20.79
N TYR A 279 1.41 -10.44 -20.03
CA TYR A 279 0.13 -11.06 -20.36
C TYR A 279 -0.90 -10.05 -20.92
N GLY A 280 -0.50 -8.79 -21.09
CA GLY A 280 -1.37 -7.63 -21.35
C GLY A 280 -1.56 -6.76 -20.10
N ASP A 281 -2.37 -5.71 -20.23
CA ASP A 281 -2.68 -4.82 -19.11
C ASP A 281 -3.59 -5.52 -18.09
N PHE A 282 -3.30 -5.35 -16.79
CA PHE A 282 -4.07 -5.94 -15.69
C PHE A 282 -4.60 -4.87 -14.74
N ASN A 283 -5.68 -5.18 -14.02
CA ASN A 283 -6.24 -4.28 -13.03
C ASN A 283 -5.38 -4.31 -11.76
N HIS A 284 -4.70 -3.21 -11.45
CA HIS A 284 -3.84 -3.07 -10.26
C HIS A 284 -4.64 -3.22 -8.96
N GLY A 285 -4.32 -4.24 -8.17
CA GLY A 285 -5.08 -4.66 -6.99
C GLY A 285 -5.19 -3.56 -5.94
N GLY A 286 -4.09 -2.84 -5.72
CA GLY A 286 -4.04 -1.74 -4.78
C GLY A 286 -4.91 -0.54 -5.17
N SER A 287 -5.02 -0.22 -6.46
CA SER A 287 -5.97 0.80 -6.92
C SER A 287 -7.42 0.41 -6.63
N GLY A 288 -7.66 -0.88 -6.44
CA GLY A 288 -8.97 -1.52 -6.36
C GLY A 288 -9.43 -2.02 -7.73
N TYR A 289 -10.16 -3.13 -7.72
CA TYR A 289 -10.84 -3.67 -8.90
C TYR A 289 -12.29 -4.03 -8.58
N ILE A 290 -13.16 -3.94 -9.58
CA ILE A 290 -14.61 -4.06 -9.42
C ILE A 290 -15.15 -5.08 -10.42
N LEU A 291 -15.94 -6.04 -9.93
CA LEU A 291 -16.66 -6.99 -10.75
C LEU A 291 -18.18 -6.79 -10.56
N SER A 292 -18.94 -6.82 -11.66
CA SER A 292 -20.40 -6.82 -11.58
C SER A 292 -20.94 -8.17 -11.07
N GLN A 293 -22.20 -8.20 -10.62
CA GLN A 293 -22.88 -9.44 -10.24
C GLN A 293 -22.84 -10.49 -11.35
N SER A 294 -23.10 -10.10 -12.60
CA SER A 294 -23.05 -11.01 -13.75
C SER A 294 -21.67 -11.63 -13.93
N ALA A 295 -20.61 -10.80 -13.81
CA ALA A 295 -19.22 -11.26 -13.90
C ALA A 295 -18.84 -12.19 -12.73
N MET A 296 -19.13 -11.80 -11.48
CA MET A 296 -18.82 -12.63 -10.30
C MET A 296 -19.57 -13.96 -10.30
N LYS A 297 -20.85 -13.95 -10.70
CA LYS A 297 -21.67 -15.15 -10.80
C LYS A 297 -21.10 -16.14 -11.81
N LYS A 298 -20.69 -15.66 -12.99
CA LYS A 298 -20.05 -16.48 -14.02
C LYS A 298 -18.66 -16.94 -13.57
N PHE A 299 -17.89 -16.05 -12.93
CA PHE A 299 -16.55 -16.35 -12.44
C PHE A 299 -16.58 -17.48 -11.41
N GLN A 300 -17.46 -17.37 -10.39
CA GLN A 300 -17.62 -18.40 -9.36
C GLN A 300 -18.13 -19.71 -9.98
N ALA A 301 -19.12 -19.66 -10.87
CA ALA A 301 -19.68 -20.86 -11.51
C ALA A 301 -18.71 -21.61 -12.45
N ASN A 302 -17.63 -20.96 -12.90
CA ASN A 302 -16.55 -21.56 -13.71
C ASN A 302 -15.19 -21.52 -12.98
N SER A 303 -15.20 -21.31 -11.65
CA SER A 303 -13.99 -21.07 -10.87
C SER A 303 -13.16 -22.34 -10.72
N SER A 304 -11.90 -22.27 -11.11
CA SER A 304 -10.89 -23.33 -10.95
C SER A 304 -9.81 -22.88 -9.96
N VAL A 305 -10.20 -22.59 -8.71
CA VAL A 305 -9.32 -21.99 -7.69
C VAL A 305 -8.01 -22.78 -7.53
N GLU A 306 -8.10 -24.11 -7.53
CA GLU A 306 -6.96 -25.02 -7.41
C GLU A 306 -5.97 -24.88 -8.60
N HIS A 307 -6.48 -24.61 -9.81
CA HIS A 307 -5.63 -24.34 -10.97
C HIS A 307 -4.82 -23.05 -10.77
N PHE A 308 -5.45 -22.00 -10.24
CA PHE A 308 -4.78 -20.73 -9.98
C PHE A 308 -3.87 -20.77 -8.74
N ASP A 309 -4.15 -21.59 -7.72
CA ASP A 309 -3.18 -21.92 -6.66
C ASP A 309 -1.88 -22.48 -7.25
N HIS A 310 -1.95 -23.36 -8.26
CA HIS A 310 -0.75 -23.84 -8.95
C HIS A 310 -0.09 -22.74 -9.80
N ALA A 311 -0.87 -21.99 -10.59
CA ALA A 311 -0.35 -20.94 -11.49
C ALA A 311 0.34 -19.80 -10.73
N ALA A 312 -0.13 -19.47 -9.52
CA ALA A 312 0.47 -18.50 -8.60
C ALA A 312 1.96 -18.80 -8.29
N ARG A 313 2.41 -20.06 -8.33
CA ARG A 313 3.84 -20.40 -8.14
C ARG A 313 4.75 -19.73 -9.18
N SER A 314 4.24 -19.38 -10.37
CA SER A 314 5.00 -18.85 -11.51
C SER A 314 4.63 -17.42 -11.93
N ILE A 315 3.66 -16.78 -11.27
CA ILE A 315 3.16 -15.43 -11.58
C ILE A 315 3.51 -14.50 -10.41
N CYS A 316 3.87 -13.24 -10.69
CA CYS A 316 4.42 -12.33 -9.68
C CYS A 316 3.41 -11.80 -8.65
N CYS A 317 2.14 -11.74 -9.04
CA CYS A 317 1.20 -10.75 -8.55
C CYS A 317 -0.23 -11.31 -8.60
N GLY A 318 -0.99 -11.22 -7.50
CA GLY A 318 -2.31 -11.84 -7.39
C GLY A 318 -3.41 -11.14 -8.22
N ASP A 319 -3.24 -9.87 -8.51
CA ASP A 319 -4.13 -9.01 -9.29
C ASP A 319 -3.99 -9.24 -10.81
N MET A 320 -2.75 -9.45 -11.25
CA MET A 320 -2.44 -10.04 -12.57
C MET A 320 -3.02 -11.44 -12.69
N LEU A 321 -2.84 -12.31 -11.68
CA LEU A 321 -3.43 -13.65 -11.65
C LEU A 321 -4.97 -13.62 -11.68
N MET A 322 -5.61 -12.69 -10.96
CA MET A 322 -7.06 -12.50 -10.99
C MET A 322 -7.53 -12.01 -12.37
N THR A 323 -6.78 -11.14 -13.03
CA THR A 323 -7.07 -10.71 -14.40
C THR A 323 -6.99 -11.88 -15.40
N ILE A 324 -5.97 -12.73 -15.26
CA ILE A 324 -5.84 -13.96 -16.04
C ILE A 324 -7.03 -14.89 -15.76
N ALA A 325 -7.37 -15.13 -14.49
CA ALA A 325 -8.47 -16.01 -14.10
C ALA A 325 -9.85 -15.54 -14.59
N VAL A 326 -10.14 -14.23 -14.57
CA VAL A 326 -11.37 -13.66 -15.15
C VAL A 326 -11.41 -13.87 -16.67
N LYS A 327 -10.30 -13.65 -17.35
CA LYS A 327 -10.17 -13.85 -18.80
C LYS A 327 -10.29 -15.31 -19.22
N GLU A 328 -9.75 -16.24 -18.43
CA GLU A 328 -9.75 -17.68 -18.73
C GLU A 328 -11.06 -18.37 -18.33
N ASN A 329 -11.60 -18.10 -17.14
CA ASN A 329 -12.83 -18.75 -16.67
C ASN A 329 -14.09 -18.24 -17.39
N ILE A 330 -14.13 -16.96 -17.81
CA ILE A 330 -15.35 -16.34 -18.39
C ILE A 330 -15.14 -15.51 -19.66
N GLY A 331 -13.93 -15.45 -20.23
CA GLY A 331 -13.66 -14.71 -21.48
C GLY A 331 -13.70 -13.19 -21.36
N LEU A 332 -13.81 -12.64 -20.14
CA LEU A 332 -14.04 -11.21 -19.91
C LEU A 332 -12.71 -10.43 -19.90
N GLY A 333 -12.65 -9.37 -20.70
CA GLY A 333 -11.58 -8.37 -20.63
C GLY A 333 -11.80 -7.34 -19.53
N ASN A 334 -10.72 -6.80 -18.99
CA ASN A 334 -10.74 -5.66 -18.09
C ASN A 334 -11.04 -4.34 -18.82
N THR A 335 -11.50 -3.32 -18.07
CA THR A 335 -11.79 -1.96 -18.57
C THR A 335 -11.18 -0.92 -17.63
N ASN A 336 -10.43 0.03 -18.20
CA ASN A 336 -9.65 1.00 -17.44
C ASN A 336 -10.53 2.18 -16.99
N LEU A 337 -10.60 2.42 -15.67
CA LEU A 337 -11.25 3.58 -15.05
C LEU A 337 -10.24 4.54 -14.39
N PHE A 338 -8.95 4.45 -14.73
CA PHE A 338 -7.97 5.48 -14.41
C PHE A 338 -8.37 6.82 -15.08
N PRO A 339 -8.29 7.98 -14.39
CA PRO A 339 -7.69 8.19 -13.07
C PRO A 339 -8.65 8.16 -11.89
N SER A 340 -9.94 7.84 -12.08
CA SER A 340 -10.92 7.77 -10.98
C SER A 340 -10.67 6.59 -10.06
N ILE A 341 -10.32 5.43 -10.61
CA ILE A 341 -9.67 4.35 -9.87
C ILE A 341 -8.16 4.62 -9.91
N ASN A 342 -7.49 4.77 -8.76
CA ASN A 342 -6.14 5.34 -8.72
C ASN A 342 -5.16 4.62 -7.76
N GLY A 343 -3.95 4.34 -8.26
CA GLY A 343 -2.88 3.68 -7.52
C GLY A 343 -1.99 4.61 -6.69
N ARG A 344 -2.41 5.86 -6.46
CA ARG A 344 -1.64 6.91 -5.77
C ARG A 344 -2.41 7.49 -4.59
N LYS A 345 -1.69 8.14 -3.67
CA LYS A 345 -2.24 8.88 -2.52
C LYS A 345 -2.07 10.39 -2.72
N PRO A 346 -2.71 11.28 -1.93
CA PRO A 346 -2.70 12.73 -2.18
C PRO A 346 -1.32 13.36 -2.39
N PHE A 347 -0.27 12.85 -1.72
CA PHE A 347 1.10 13.34 -1.90
C PHE A 347 1.80 12.82 -3.18
N THR A 348 1.45 11.64 -3.68
CA THR A 348 2.10 10.99 -4.85
C THR A 348 1.26 11.04 -6.13
N LEU A 349 0.04 11.58 -6.05
CA LEU A 349 -0.86 11.80 -7.17
C LEU A 349 -0.35 12.94 -8.07
N ALA A 350 -0.34 12.73 -9.39
CA ALA A 350 0.07 13.76 -10.34
C ALA A 350 -1.03 14.83 -10.52
N PHE A 351 -0.62 16.10 -10.46
CA PHE A 351 -1.41 17.25 -10.84
C PHE A 351 -0.92 17.77 -12.20
N GLY A 352 -1.85 18.31 -13.01
CA GLY A 352 -1.58 18.76 -14.37
C GLY A 352 -2.78 18.54 -15.32
N PRO A 353 -2.67 18.98 -16.59
CA PRO A 353 -3.80 19.15 -17.51
C PRO A 353 -4.67 17.91 -17.74
N ARG A 354 -4.09 16.70 -17.72
CA ARG A 354 -4.82 15.47 -18.10
C ARG A 354 -5.85 15.01 -17.06
N GLN A 355 -5.70 15.39 -15.78
CA GLN A 355 -6.52 14.81 -14.71
C GLN A 355 -7.00 15.78 -13.62
N TRP A 356 -6.67 17.07 -13.69
CA TRP A 356 -7.08 18.12 -12.74
C TRP A 356 -8.58 18.08 -12.36
N CYS A 357 -9.45 17.98 -13.35
CA CYS A 357 -10.91 17.99 -13.20
C CYS A 357 -11.56 16.61 -13.09
N GLN A 358 -10.78 15.53 -13.00
CA GLN A 358 -11.32 14.17 -12.93
C GLN A 358 -11.81 13.84 -11.51
N PRO A 359 -12.97 13.16 -11.36
CA PRO A 359 -13.46 12.72 -10.06
C PRO A 359 -12.63 11.54 -9.54
N ILE A 360 -12.31 11.51 -8.25
CA ILE A 360 -11.53 10.43 -7.62
C ILE A 360 -12.46 9.46 -6.87
N ALA A 361 -12.37 8.16 -7.13
CA ALA A 361 -13.19 7.13 -6.48
C ALA A 361 -12.35 6.26 -5.53
N THR A 362 -11.07 6.00 -5.86
CA THR A 362 -10.09 5.37 -4.95
C THR A 362 -8.76 6.12 -4.92
N LEU A 363 -8.06 5.99 -3.78
CA LEU A 363 -6.67 6.41 -3.57
C LEU A 363 -5.93 5.27 -2.85
N HIS A 364 -4.63 5.09 -3.08
CA HIS A 364 -3.90 3.90 -2.61
C HIS A 364 -2.47 4.17 -2.09
N LYS A 365 -2.01 3.27 -1.21
CA LYS A 365 -0.82 3.34 -0.32
C LYS A 365 -0.90 4.39 0.79
N LEU A 366 -2.11 4.60 1.30
CA LEU A 366 -2.38 5.43 2.47
C LEU A 366 -2.02 4.65 3.74
N ASN A 367 -1.21 5.25 4.60
CA ASN A 367 -1.09 4.81 5.99
C ASN A 367 -2.36 5.20 6.79
N SER A 368 -2.47 4.75 8.03
CA SER A 368 -3.64 5.04 8.87
C SER A 368 -3.84 6.53 9.20
N GLU A 369 -2.80 7.37 9.18
CA GLU A 369 -2.93 8.83 9.30
C GLU A 369 -3.57 9.42 8.03
N GLU A 370 -3.14 8.96 6.86
CA GLU A 370 -3.64 9.41 5.56
C GLU A 370 -5.09 8.97 5.32
N VAL A 371 -5.47 7.74 5.71
CA VAL A 371 -6.87 7.25 5.69
C VAL A 371 -7.76 8.11 6.60
N ALA A 372 -7.31 8.41 7.83
CA ALA A 372 -8.04 9.26 8.76
C ALA A 372 -8.16 10.71 8.26
N SER A 373 -7.11 11.25 7.65
CA SER A 373 -7.08 12.60 7.05
C SER A 373 -8.03 12.72 5.86
N MET A 374 -8.08 11.71 4.98
CA MET A 374 -9.05 11.65 3.87
C MET A 374 -10.50 11.63 4.41
N TRP A 375 -10.77 10.79 5.40
CA TRP A 375 -12.10 10.70 6.02
C TRP A 375 -12.53 12.02 6.66
N GLN A 376 -11.65 12.67 7.43
CA GLN A 376 -11.93 13.97 8.03
C GLN A 376 -12.25 15.03 6.96
N PHE A 377 -11.46 15.10 5.89
CA PHE A 377 -11.69 16.04 4.80
C PHE A 377 -13.05 15.82 4.10
N GLU A 378 -13.49 14.57 3.93
CA GLU A 378 -14.86 14.31 3.48
C GLU A 378 -15.90 14.85 4.46
N GLN A 379 -15.81 14.52 5.75
CA GLN A 379 -16.78 15.00 6.74
C GLN A 379 -16.83 16.53 6.80
N GLU A 380 -15.69 17.21 6.61
CA GLU A 380 -15.62 18.67 6.47
C GLU A 380 -16.29 19.18 5.17
N ARG A 381 -16.07 18.54 4.01
CA ARG A 381 -16.78 18.89 2.76
C ARG A 381 -18.30 18.72 2.91
N ILE A 382 -18.74 17.65 3.59
CA ILE A 382 -20.15 17.34 3.85
C ILE A 382 -20.79 18.37 4.80
N ALA A 383 -20.14 18.67 5.93
CA ALA A 383 -20.64 19.62 6.91
C ALA A 383 -20.73 21.07 6.38
N ASN A 384 -19.92 21.42 5.39
CA ASN A 384 -19.95 22.72 4.71
C ASN A 384 -20.88 22.76 3.48
N ALA A 385 -21.52 21.66 3.09
CA ALA A 385 -22.45 21.63 1.95
C ALA A 385 -23.86 22.06 2.36
N THR A 386 -24.46 22.99 1.60
CA THR A 386 -25.74 23.65 1.91
C THR A 386 -26.93 22.69 2.10
N ASP A 387 -26.90 21.53 1.45
CA ASP A 387 -27.91 20.46 1.54
C ASP A 387 -27.32 19.13 2.08
N GLY A 388 -26.10 19.17 2.63
CA GLY A 388 -25.34 17.99 3.04
C GLY A 388 -24.70 17.18 1.90
N LYS A 389 -24.77 17.64 0.65
CA LYS A 389 -24.20 16.95 -0.52
C LYS A 389 -23.11 17.80 -1.17
N PRO A 390 -21.82 17.57 -0.85
CA PRO A 390 -20.75 18.30 -1.50
C PRO A 390 -20.66 17.94 -2.99
N ALA A 391 -20.08 18.85 -3.78
CA ALA A 391 -19.71 18.54 -5.16
C ALA A 391 -18.79 17.30 -5.22
N PRO A 392 -18.79 16.54 -6.34
CA PRO A 392 -17.88 15.41 -6.55
C PRO A 392 -16.44 15.75 -6.16
N LEU A 393 -15.75 14.83 -5.46
CA LEU A 393 -14.37 15.06 -5.06
C LEU A 393 -13.46 14.98 -6.29
N LEU A 394 -12.83 16.09 -6.66
CA LEU A 394 -11.96 16.16 -7.83
C LEU A 394 -10.49 16.09 -7.43
N ILE A 395 -9.63 15.69 -8.37
CA ILE A 395 -8.17 15.70 -8.15
C ILE A 395 -7.66 17.11 -7.78
N ARG A 396 -8.21 18.19 -8.35
CA ARG A 396 -7.90 19.57 -7.92
C ARG A 396 -8.19 19.85 -6.44
N ASP A 397 -9.18 19.19 -5.83
CA ASP A 397 -9.52 19.40 -4.42
C ASP A 397 -8.42 18.82 -3.52
N LEU A 398 -7.84 17.68 -3.94
CA LEU A 398 -6.69 17.06 -3.27
C LEU A 398 -5.43 17.94 -3.36
N TYR A 399 -5.27 18.70 -4.45
CA TYR A 399 -4.20 19.71 -4.56
C TYR A 399 -4.37 20.78 -3.48
N TYR A 400 -5.54 21.40 -3.36
CA TYR A 400 -5.74 22.50 -2.42
C TYR A 400 -5.59 22.07 -0.95
N GLN A 401 -6.00 20.84 -0.60
CA GLN A 401 -5.93 20.33 0.78
C GLN A 401 -4.53 19.81 1.17
N TRP A 402 -3.88 19.00 0.32
CA TRP A 402 -2.60 18.37 0.68
C TRP A 402 -1.38 18.99 0.00
N PHE A 403 -1.48 19.42 -1.25
CA PHE A 403 -0.34 19.92 -2.02
C PHE A 403 -0.05 21.41 -1.76
N ALA A 404 -1.02 22.29 -2.00
CA ALA A 404 -0.84 23.74 -1.99
C ALA A 404 -0.23 24.30 -0.69
N PRO A 405 -0.62 23.84 0.52
CA PRO A 405 -0.04 24.32 1.78
C PRO A 405 1.43 23.89 2.00
N ARG A 406 1.98 23.05 1.13
CA ARG A 406 3.32 22.45 1.23
C ARG A 406 4.19 22.73 0.00
N LEU A 407 3.69 23.47 -0.99
CA LEU A 407 4.43 23.82 -2.21
C LEU A 407 5.56 24.80 -1.89
N VAL A 408 6.79 24.41 -2.22
CA VAL A 408 8.03 25.21 -2.09
C VAL A 408 8.86 25.11 -3.37
N GLU A 409 9.80 26.04 -3.59
CA GLU A 409 10.66 26.00 -4.78
C GLU A 409 11.67 24.83 -4.76
N LYS A 410 12.04 24.33 -3.57
CA LYS A 410 13.07 23.30 -3.36
C LYS A 410 12.83 22.49 -2.08
N LEU A 411 13.08 21.17 -2.13
CA LEU A 411 13.35 20.30 -0.98
C LEU A 411 14.66 19.54 -1.18
N GLU A 412 15.33 19.22 -0.08
CA GLU A 412 16.53 18.37 -0.05
C GLU A 412 16.19 17.03 0.64
N ASP A 413 16.94 15.98 0.31
CA ASP A 413 16.70 14.61 0.77
C ASP A 413 15.25 14.17 0.48
N TRP A 414 14.79 14.45 -0.75
CA TRP A 414 13.40 14.33 -1.14
C TRP A 414 13.25 13.94 -2.61
N ASP A 415 12.33 13.02 -2.91
CA ASP A 415 11.93 12.64 -4.28
C ASP A 415 10.52 13.17 -4.60
N ASN A 416 10.41 14.05 -5.58
CA ASN A 416 9.12 14.53 -6.10
C ASN A 416 8.46 13.58 -7.11
N MET A 417 8.93 12.34 -7.22
CA MET A 417 8.38 11.29 -8.09
C MET A 417 8.14 11.80 -9.52
N TYR A 418 9.19 12.41 -10.09
CA TYR A 418 9.16 13.09 -11.38
C TYR A 418 8.58 12.25 -12.53
N ASP A 419 8.75 10.92 -12.49
CA ASP A 419 8.25 10.00 -13.51
C ASP A 419 6.73 9.83 -13.52
N ASP A 420 6.16 9.87 -14.71
CA ASP A 420 4.84 9.35 -14.97
C ASP A 420 4.92 8.38 -16.16
N TYR A 421 4.16 7.28 -16.12
CA TYR A 421 4.06 6.32 -17.22
C TYR A 421 3.59 6.99 -18.54
N LEU A 422 3.02 8.18 -18.41
CA LEU A 422 2.34 8.99 -19.43
C LEU A 422 3.26 9.80 -20.38
N ASN A 423 4.56 9.52 -20.40
CA ASN A 423 5.58 10.16 -21.26
C ASN A 423 5.71 11.69 -21.10
N ASN A 424 5.56 12.17 -19.86
CA ASN A 424 5.57 13.58 -19.51
C ASN A 424 6.94 14.08 -18.98
N VAL A 425 8.04 13.38 -19.30
CA VAL A 425 9.37 13.60 -18.71
C VAL A 425 10.47 13.69 -19.77
N GLU A 426 11.41 14.61 -19.57
CA GLU A 426 12.72 14.62 -20.24
C GLU A 426 13.84 14.34 -19.21
N TYR A 427 14.91 13.69 -19.66
CA TYR A 427 16.02 13.24 -18.80
C TYR A 427 17.37 13.67 -19.40
N TYR A 428 18.27 14.20 -18.57
CA TYR A 428 19.56 14.73 -18.97
C TYR A 428 20.68 14.18 -18.07
N ILE A 429 21.63 13.49 -18.70
CA ILE A 429 22.90 13.01 -18.13
C ILE A 429 24.04 13.34 -19.08
N ASP A 430 25.28 13.24 -18.59
CA ASP A 430 26.45 13.19 -19.46
C ASP A 430 26.67 11.76 -19.99
N TYR A 431 26.17 11.48 -21.19
CA TYR A 431 26.33 10.19 -21.87
C TYR A 431 27.79 9.88 -22.27
N GLU A 432 28.72 10.83 -22.15
CA GLU A 432 30.13 10.63 -22.47
C GLU A 432 30.99 10.37 -21.21
N ASP A 433 30.45 10.59 -20.01
CA ASP A 433 31.13 10.28 -18.75
C ASP A 433 31.19 8.75 -18.48
N LYS A 434 32.33 8.17 -18.85
CA LYS A 434 32.65 6.74 -18.63
C LYS A 434 33.02 6.40 -17.19
N ALA A 435 33.04 7.35 -16.26
CA ALA A 435 33.13 7.06 -14.83
C ALA A 435 31.77 6.66 -14.23
N LYS A 436 30.67 6.81 -14.98
CA LYS A 436 29.30 6.48 -14.58
C LYS A 436 28.82 5.21 -15.26
N ASP A 437 28.33 4.27 -14.47
CA ASP A 437 27.59 3.11 -14.99
C ASP A 437 26.12 3.50 -15.24
N TRP A 438 25.88 4.16 -16.38
CA TRP A 438 24.52 4.52 -16.82
C TRP A 438 23.67 3.31 -17.28
N GLU A 439 24.26 2.11 -17.37
CA GLU A 439 23.52 0.88 -17.65
C GLU A 439 22.91 0.28 -16.38
N ASN A 440 23.59 0.45 -15.22
CA ASN A 440 23.12 -0.03 -13.91
C ASN A 440 22.59 1.06 -12.97
N PHE A 441 22.67 2.34 -13.33
CA PHE A 441 22.06 3.47 -12.59
C PHE A 441 20.59 3.19 -12.24
N ASP A 442 20.12 3.63 -11.06
CA ASP A 442 18.79 3.26 -10.52
C ASP A 442 17.63 3.59 -11.49
N ASP A 443 17.70 4.75 -12.16
CA ASP A 443 16.73 5.20 -13.18
C ASP A 443 16.94 4.59 -14.59
N LYS A 444 17.71 3.50 -14.76
CA LYS A 444 18.07 2.91 -16.09
C LYS A 444 16.90 2.66 -17.03
N LYS A 445 15.70 2.39 -16.50
CA LYS A 445 14.43 2.26 -17.24
C LYS A 445 14.11 3.49 -18.11
N TYR A 446 14.59 4.68 -17.73
CA TYR A 446 14.24 5.96 -18.33
C TYR A 446 15.36 6.55 -19.21
N VAL A 447 16.63 6.25 -18.87
CA VAL A 447 17.86 6.75 -19.54
C VAL A 447 17.85 6.54 -21.07
N TRP A 448 17.28 5.41 -21.52
CA TRP A 448 17.38 4.96 -22.91
C TRP A 448 16.17 5.29 -23.79
N HIS A 449 14.97 5.40 -23.20
CA HIS A 449 13.73 5.60 -23.97
C HIS A 449 13.30 7.07 -24.12
N ARG A 450 13.91 8.01 -23.38
CA ARG A 450 13.52 9.44 -23.36
C ARG A 450 14.68 10.40 -23.68
N LYS A 451 15.66 9.95 -24.47
CA LYS A 451 16.83 10.76 -24.90
C LYS A 451 16.44 11.77 -25.99
N LYS A 452 16.37 13.05 -25.64
CA LYS A 452 16.20 14.16 -26.60
C LYS A 452 17.47 14.33 -27.47
N PRO A 453 17.34 14.49 -28.81
CA PRO A 453 18.47 14.73 -29.70
C PRO A 453 19.27 15.97 -29.31
N GLU A 454 20.59 15.92 -29.50
CA GLU A 454 21.51 16.95 -28.99
C GLU A 454 21.37 18.28 -29.73
N ASP A 455 20.97 18.26 -31.00
CA ASP A 455 20.60 19.41 -31.82
C ASP A 455 19.27 20.07 -31.39
N MET A 456 18.39 19.31 -30.73
CA MET A 456 17.07 19.77 -30.26
C MET A 456 17.05 20.31 -28.82
N LYS A 457 18.17 20.24 -28.10
CA LYS A 457 18.30 20.74 -26.71
C LYS A 457 18.61 22.23 -26.66
N HIS A 458 17.88 22.99 -25.86
CA HIS A 458 18.24 24.36 -25.49
C HIS A 458 19.61 24.39 -24.76
N PRO A 459 20.45 25.45 -24.89
CA PRO A 459 21.76 25.53 -24.24
C PRO A 459 21.83 25.32 -22.73
N GLU A 460 20.71 25.45 -22.00
CA GLU A 460 20.63 25.12 -20.57
C GLU A 460 20.31 23.63 -20.31
N GLU A 461 19.51 22.97 -21.14
CA GLU A 461 19.28 21.52 -21.08
C GLU A 461 20.61 20.74 -21.21
N LYS A 462 21.50 21.22 -22.10
CA LYS A 462 22.86 20.69 -22.29
C LYS A 462 23.73 20.74 -21.02
N LYS A 463 23.36 21.57 -20.04
CA LYS A 463 24.06 21.76 -18.76
C LYS A 463 23.28 21.19 -17.57
N ALA A 464 22.04 20.73 -17.79
CA ALA A 464 21.08 20.40 -16.74
C ALA A 464 21.62 19.39 -15.72
N HIS A 465 22.34 18.38 -16.21
CA HIS A 465 22.98 17.34 -15.42
C HIS A 465 24.04 17.86 -14.43
N LYS A 466 24.60 19.07 -14.62
CA LYS A 466 25.77 19.55 -13.87
C LYS A 466 25.49 20.09 -12.46
N SER A 467 24.23 20.39 -12.12
CA SER A 467 23.80 20.78 -10.77
C SER A 467 22.28 20.96 -10.70
N PHE A 468 21.72 20.96 -9.49
CA PHE A 468 20.34 21.36 -9.22
C PHE A 468 19.96 22.71 -9.86
N ASP A 469 20.82 23.73 -9.80
CA ASP A 469 20.53 25.05 -10.40
C ASP A 469 20.56 25.05 -11.93
N ASN A 470 21.34 24.19 -12.57
CA ASN A 470 21.28 24.04 -14.02
C ASN A 470 20.08 23.17 -14.45
N CYS A 471 19.68 22.20 -13.63
CA CYS A 471 18.45 21.44 -13.80
C CYS A 471 17.21 22.35 -13.70
N ARG A 472 17.21 23.29 -12.75
CA ARG A 472 16.22 24.38 -12.65
C ARG A 472 16.17 25.23 -13.92
N LYS A 473 17.32 25.70 -14.42
CA LYS A 473 17.37 26.50 -15.67
C LYS A 473 16.86 25.75 -16.90
N ALA A 474 17.09 24.44 -16.98
CA ALA A 474 16.51 23.60 -18.03
C ALA A 474 14.97 23.55 -17.91
N CYS A 475 14.42 23.44 -16.71
CA CYS A 475 12.98 23.54 -16.49
C CYS A 475 12.42 24.97 -16.68
N GLU A 476 13.21 26.03 -16.45
CA GLU A 476 12.83 27.41 -16.73
C GLU A 476 12.58 27.64 -18.23
N VAL A 477 13.44 27.12 -19.11
CA VAL A 477 13.36 27.32 -20.58
C VAL A 477 12.38 26.38 -21.31
N LEU A 478 11.81 25.40 -20.63
CA LEU A 478 10.81 24.48 -21.19
C LEU A 478 9.41 24.93 -20.75
N ASP A 479 8.58 25.44 -21.67
CA ASP A 479 7.29 26.06 -21.35
C ASP A 479 6.40 25.17 -20.45
N GLU A 480 6.24 23.90 -20.81
CA GLU A 480 5.41 22.93 -20.10
C GLU A 480 6.05 22.35 -18.81
N CYS A 481 7.29 22.69 -18.45
CA CYS A 481 7.95 22.10 -17.29
C CYS A 481 7.44 22.67 -15.96
N MET A 482 6.91 21.80 -15.10
CA MET A 482 6.31 22.15 -13.81
C MET A 482 7.17 21.74 -12.61
N GLN A 483 7.92 20.63 -12.70
CA GLN A 483 8.85 20.22 -11.64
C GLN A 483 10.11 19.54 -12.18
N PHE A 484 11.14 19.47 -11.34
CA PHE A 484 12.43 18.89 -11.67
C PHE A 484 13.07 18.18 -10.47
N ARG A 485 13.97 17.23 -10.74
CA ARG A 485 14.76 16.49 -9.75
C ARG A 485 16.21 16.43 -10.24
N TRP A 486 17.17 16.72 -9.36
CA TRP A 486 18.59 16.48 -9.59
C TRP A 486 19.14 15.49 -8.55
N GLN A 487 19.93 14.53 -9.01
CA GLN A 487 20.66 13.58 -8.17
C GLN A 487 21.83 12.99 -8.97
N ASP A 488 22.98 12.83 -8.34
CA ASP A 488 24.19 12.15 -8.84
C ASP A 488 24.52 12.42 -10.32
N ASP A 489 24.68 13.71 -10.66
CA ASP A 489 25.02 14.18 -12.00
C ASP A 489 23.98 13.80 -13.08
N ALA A 490 22.73 13.59 -12.67
CA ALA A 490 21.55 13.43 -13.50
C ALA A 490 20.47 14.48 -13.16
N CYS A 491 19.82 15.00 -14.20
CA CYS A 491 18.66 15.89 -14.08
C CYS A 491 17.45 15.26 -14.77
N ALA A 492 16.29 15.35 -14.15
CA ALA A 492 15.01 15.01 -14.74
C ALA A 492 14.02 16.17 -14.60
N VAL A 493 13.17 16.35 -15.61
CA VAL A 493 12.15 17.41 -15.66
C VAL A 493 10.80 16.82 -16.06
N SER A 494 9.69 17.33 -15.52
CA SER A 494 8.35 16.78 -15.71
C SER A 494 7.28 17.84 -15.94
N LYS A 495 6.31 17.51 -16.79
CA LYS A 495 5.14 18.34 -17.13
C LYS A 495 3.99 18.21 -16.13
N ASN A 496 3.93 17.08 -15.41
CA ASN A 496 3.06 16.90 -14.25
C ASN A 496 3.83 17.27 -12.97
N PHE A 497 3.13 17.62 -11.90
CA PHE A 497 3.74 17.90 -10.60
C PHE A 497 3.15 17.06 -9.46
N ARG A 498 3.98 16.72 -8.47
CA ARG A 498 3.72 15.80 -7.34
C ARG A 498 4.52 16.25 -6.12
N LEU A 499 4.04 15.96 -4.90
CA LEU A 499 4.87 16.18 -3.72
C LEU A 499 5.89 15.05 -3.59
N GLY A 500 5.47 13.79 -3.66
CA GLY A 500 6.34 12.63 -3.56
C GLY A 500 6.69 12.25 -2.11
N ASN A 501 7.93 11.85 -1.85
CA ASN A 501 8.35 11.20 -0.59
C ASN A 501 9.68 11.76 -0.04
N PRO A 502 9.90 11.71 1.29
CA PRO A 502 11.22 11.90 1.88
C PRO A 502 12.16 10.74 1.53
N MET A 503 13.45 11.04 1.41
CA MET A 503 14.51 10.08 1.10
C MET A 503 15.57 10.06 2.20
N GLU A 504 16.34 8.98 2.29
CA GLU A 504 17.48 8.91 3.20
C GLU A 504 18.56 9.93 2.78
N LYS A 505 18.99 10.80 3.71
CA LYS A 505 20.12 11.71 3.49
C LYS A 505 21.40 10.91 3.26
N LYS A 506 21.96 11.03 2.05
CA LYS A 506 23.26 10.45 1.69
C LYS A 506 24.41 11.34 2.17
N GLU A 507 25.53 10.72 2.54
CA GLU A 507 26.73 11.42 3.02
C GLU A 507 27.36 12.34 1.97
N LYS A 508 27.38 11.89 0.70
CA LYS A 508 27.91 12.69 -0.40
C LYS A 508 26.80 13.60 -0.91
N GLU A 509 27.03 14.91 -0.87
CA GLU A 509 26.06 15.92 -1.31
C GLU A 509 25.56 15.70 -2.76
N LYS A 510 26.38 15.11 -3.64
CA LYS A 510 25.95 14.76 -5.01
C LYS A 510 24.94 13.60 -5.07
N GLU A 511 24.96 12.68 -4.09
CA GLU A 511 24.09 11.50 -4.05
C GLU A 511 22.74 11.77 -3.36
N ARG A 512 22.58 12.95 -2.73
CA ARG A 512 21.34 13.42 -2.12
C ARG A 512 20.27 13.71 -3.18
N TRP A 513 19.03 13.42 -2.84
CA TRP A 513 17.87 13.66 -3.72
C TRP A 513 17.42 15.12 -3.59
N MET A 514 17.49 15.88 -4.70
CA MET A 514 17.22 17.31 -4.71
C MET A 514 16.02 17.61 -5.62
N SER A 515 14.86 17.86 -5.03
CA SER A 515 13.61 18.13 -5.75
C SER A 515 13.28 19.62 -5.78
N GLY A 516 12.69 20.07 -6.90
CA GLY A 516 12.27 21.45 -7.08
C GLY A 516 11.01 21.58 -7.94
N TRP A 517 10.29 22.68 -7.73
CA TRP A 517 9.01 22.95 -8.38
C TRP A 517 9.01 24.36 -8.95
N MET A 518 8.47 24.51 -10.16
CA MET A 518 8.32 25.80 -10.83
C MET A 518 7.08 26.51 -10.28
N VAL A 519 7.09 26.89 -8.99
CA VAL A 519 5.95 27.47 -8.26
C VAL A 519 5.19 28.53 -9.07
N LYS A 520 5.90 29.42 -9.76
CA LYS A 520 5.31 30.47 -10.61
C LYS A 520 4.65 29.96 -11.90
N LYS A 521 5.17 28.88 -12.51
CA LYS A 521 4.53 28.21 -13.66
C LYS A 521 3.32 27.40 -13.20
N ILE A 522 3.44 26.68 -12.09
CA ILE A 522 2.35 25.92 -11.47
C ILE A 522 1.19 26.85 -11.11
N GLN A 523 1.44 27.94 -10.38
CA GLN A 523 0.38 28.88 -10.00
C GLN A 523 -0.26 29.54 -11.22
N LYS A 524 0.54 30.03 -12.19
CA LYS A 524 0.02 30.58 -13.45
C LYS A 524 -0.89 29.58 -14.16
N TRP A 525 -0.46 28.32 -14.28
CA TRP A 525 -1.25 27.28 -14.93
C TRP A 525 -2.57 27.03 -14.20
N ILE A 526 -2.57 27.04 -12.86
CA ILE A 526 -3.78 26.91 -12.02
C ILE A 526 -4.72 28.11 -12.20
N ASP A 527 -4.18 29.34 -12.19
CA ASP A 527 -4.93 30.58 -12.42
C ASP A 527 -5.54 30.65 -13.83
N GLU A 528 -4.98 29.90 -14.78
CA GLU A 528 -5.47 29.73 -16.16
C GLU A 528 -6.47 28.57 -16.33
N GLN A 529 -6.85 27.85 -15.26
CA GLN A 529 -7.88 26.80 -15.35
C GLN A 529 -9.31 27.35 -15.14
N GLU A 530 -10.20 27.03 -16.06
CA GLU A 530 -11.64 27.30 -15.94
C GLU A 530 -12.31 26.39 -14.88
N GLU A 531 -13.60 26.62 -14.62
CA GLU A 531 -14.36 25.74 -13.73
C GLU A 531 -14.51 24.33 -14.32
N CYS A 532 -14.25 23.31 -13.49
CA CYS A 532 -14.21 21.92 -13.92
C CYS A 532 -15.58 21.37 -14.32
N GLU A 533 -15.77 21.14 -15.63
CA GLU A 533 -16.86 20.31 -16.15
C GLU A 533 -16.65 18.83 -15.73
N VAL A 534 -17.28 18.42 -14.62
CA VAL A 534 -17.09 17.09 -14.03
C VAL A 534 -17.65 16.00 -14.95
N LYS A 535 -16.78 15.10 -15.38
CA LYS A 535 -17.11 13.95 -16.22
C LYS A 535 -16.78 12.65 -15.50
N PHE A 536 -17.80 11.85 -15.27
CA PHE A 536 -17.63 10.46 -14.84
C PHE A 536 -17.52 9.54 -16.08
N PRO A 537 -16.88 8.36 -15.94
CA PRO A 537 -16.93 7.31 -16.95
C PRO A 537 -18.35 6.97 -17.41
N THR A 538 -18.52 6.67 -18.69
CA THR A 538 -19.79 6.26 -19.32
C THR A 538 -19.70 4.84 -19.88
N ALA A 539 -20.85 4.18 -20.04
CA ALA A 539 -20.98 2.87 -20.68
C ALA A 539 -20.93 2.90 -22.22
#